data_AF-A0A8T2HTM2-F1
#
_entry.id   AF-A0A8T2HTM2-F1
#
_cell.length_a   1.000
_cell.length_b   1.000
_cell.length_c   1.000
_cell.angle_alpha   90.00
_cell.angle_beta   90.00
_cell.angle_gamma   90.00
#
_symmetry.space_group_name_H-M   'P 1'
#
loop_
_entity.id
_entity.type
_entity.pdbx_description
1 polymer ?
#
loop_
_entity_poly.entity_id
_entity_poly.type
_entity_poly.pdbx_seq_one_letter_code
_entity_poly.pdbx_strand_id
1 'polypeptide(L)'
;MSESVDPLSRIVKHLDTGAPPADQAAACATIAILCSQPTPPENLDGVCAKLLNLLAGSEEGVKPNVIAAISAGMEVSEQVYKDAITGGAAQKLVPLLTSAAPTAAAAENSTDQQKQPEVSASRQIILNSLTALGALGECSEEGRTSVLEAGGVPAVVAYCSPEHDVLIQEAAVDSICKLMSSGSGVKEAAEKAGIVSKLAELLSADQRKAEITVRALLGLGMVMAGSEQAQLELASAPGAVGALLSLMRQGDDGDIQHIAAGLFSGLASAPAAKEALAAAMRDAQKTAEATAKYVT
;
A
#
# COMPACT_ATOMS: atom_id res chain seq x y z
N MET A 1 -47.85 -11.50 -4.07
CA MET A 1 -46.63 -10.72 -4.37
C MET A 1 -45.57 -11.23 -3.42
N SER A 2 -44.62 -12.03 -3.91
CA SER A 2 -43.49 -12.47 -3.09
C SER A 2 -42.60 -11.25 -2.86
N GLU A 3 -42.47 -10.80 -1.62
CA GLU A 3 -41.37 -9.88 -1.27
C GLU A 3 -40.08 -10.55 -1.72
N SER A 4 -39.46 -9.96 -2.74
CA SER A 4 -38.09 -10.27 -3.11
C SER A 4 -37.23 -9.90 -1.91
N VAL A 5 -37.00 -10.86 -1.02
CA VAL A 5 -36.11 -10.66 0.13
C VAL A 5 -34.75 -10.32 -0.44
N ASP A 6 -34.32 -9.09 -0.23
CA ASP A 6 -33.03 -8.58 -0.65
C ASP A 6 -31.92 -9.57 -0.20
N PRO A 7 -31.14 -10.14 -1.14
CA PRO A 7 -30.08 -11.09 -0.82
C PRO A 7 -29.09 -10.55 0.22
N LEU A 8 -28.82 -9.25 0.23
CA LEU A 8 -27.90 -8.64 1.19
C LEU A 8 -28.44 -8.71 2.62
N SER A 9 -29.73 -8.44 2.85
CA SER A 9 -30.36 -8.58 4.17
C SER A 9 -30.17 -9.97 4.81
N ARG A 10 -30.14 -11.03 3.98
CA ARG A 10 -29.89 -12.40 4.43
C ARG A 10 -28.43 -12.66 4.79
N ILE A 11 -27.50 -11.93 4.19
CA ILE A 11 -26.06 -12.06 4.47
C ILE A 11 -25.71 -11.25 5.72
N VAL A 12 -26.27 -10.04 5.86
CA VAL A 12 -25.97 -9.10 6.95
C VAL A 12 -26.30 -9.67 8.34
N LYS A 13 -27.33 -10.53 8.47
CA LYS A 13 -27.64 -11.20 9.74
C LYS A 13 -26.50 -12.10 10.27
N HIS A 14 -25.61 -12.57 9.39
CA HIS A 14 -24.47 -13.40 9.77
C HIS A 14 -23.27 -12.56 10.21
N LEU A 15 -23.34 -11.23 10.15
CA LEU A 15 -22.32 -10.33 10.71
C LEU A 15 -22.46 -10.10 12.21
N ASP A 16 -23.55 -10.57 12.82
CA ASP A 16 -23.78 -10.40 14.24
C ASP A 16 -22.75 -11.20 15.06
N THR A 17 -22.31 -10.65 16.20
CA THR A 17 -21.23 -11.22 17.02
C THR A 17 -21.55 -12.59 17.61
N GLY A 18 -22.82 -13.01 17.60
CA GLY A 18 -23.26 -14.35 18.02
C GLY A 18 -23.24 -15.43 16.93
N ALA A 19 -22.96 -15.06 15.67
CA ALA A 19 -22.84 -16.03 14.57
C ALA A 19 -21.52 -16.81 14.65
N PRO A 20 -21.48 -18.07 14.17
CA PRO A 20 -20.23 -18.82 14.08
C PRO A 20 -19.16 -18.08 13.26
N PRO A 21 -17.86 -18.14 13.65
CA PRO A 21 -16.78 -17.45 12.91
C PRO A 21 -16.71 -17.82 11.42
N ALA A 22 -17.01 -19.08 11.08
CA ALA A 22 -17.07 -19.53 9.68
C ALA A 22 -18.19 -18.83 8.90
N ASP A 23 -19.36 -18.64 9.51
CA ASP A 23 -20.50 -17.94 8.90
C ASP A 23 -20.19 -16.45 8.73
N GLN A 24 -19.56 -15.84 9.73
CA GLN A 24 -19.10 -14.44 9.68
C GLN A 24 -18.09 -14.24 8.55
N ALA A 25 -17.06 -15.09 8.46
CA ALA A 25 -16.06 -15.04 7.40
C ALA A 25 -16.70 -15.20 6.01
N ALA A 26 -17.60 -16.17 5.84
CA ALA A 26 -18.32 -16.39 4.59
C ALA A 26 -19.22 -15.21 4.22
N ALA A 27 -19.89 -14.60 5.20
CA ALA A 27 -20.73 -13.42 4.98
C ALA A 27 -19.88 -12.22 4.53
N CYS A 28 -18.77 -11.94 5.20
CA CYS A 28 -17.84 -10.88 4.80
C CYS A 28 -17.26 -11.11 3.40
N ALA A 29 -16.80 -12.32 3.09
CA ALA A 29 -16.31 -12.66 1.76
C ALA A 29 -17.38 -12.48 0.68
N THR A 30 -18.63 -12.87 0.98
CA THR A 30 -19.75 -12.70 0.07
C THR A 30 -20.05 -11.22 -0.17
N ILE A 31 -20.01 -10.37 0.87
CA ILE A 31 -20.18 -8.92 0.73
C ILE A 31 -19.08 -8.34 -0.16
N ALA A 32 -17.81 -8.70 0.08
CA ALA A 32 -16.70 -8.25 -0.76
C ALA A 32 -16.92 -8.64 -2.24
N ILE A 33 -17.30 -9.90 -2.51
CA ILE A 33 -17.58 -10.38 -3.87
C ILE A 33 -18.74 -9.62 -4.52
N LEU A 34 -19.82 -9.33 -3.78
CA LEU A 34 -20.97 -8.59 -4.28
C LEU A 34 -20.60 -7.15 -4.63
N CYS A 35 -19.79 -6.49 -3.80
CA CYS A 35 -19.29 -5.14 -4.07
C CYS A 35 -18.36 -5.11 -5.29
N SER A 36 -17.62 -6.19 -5.59
CA SER A 36 -16.78 -6.26 -6.79
C SER A 36 -17.50 -6.64 -8.08
N GLN A 37 -18.83 -6.82 -8.07
CA GLN A 37 -19.59 -7.11 -9.29
C GLN A 37 -19.81 -5.84 -10.14
N PRO A 38 -20.04 -5.98 -11.47
CA PRO A 38 -20.36 -4.84 -12.33
C PRO A 38 -21.60 -4.04 -11.90
N THR A 39 -22.51 -4.69 -11.17
CA THR A 39 -23.70 -4.09 -10.58
C THR A 39 -23.72 -4.39 -9.07
N PRO A 40 -23.03 -3.56 -8.25
CA PRO A 40 -22.98 -3.77 -6.81
C PRO A 40 -24.36 -3.53 -6.17
N PRO A 41 -24.60 -4.03 -4.93
CA PRO A 41 -25.84 -3.76 -4.21
C PRO A 41 -26.12 -2.27 -4.04
N GLU A 42 -27.35 -1.83 -4.32
CA GLU A 42 -27.73 -0.40 -4.25
C GLU A 42 -27.81 0.13 -2.81
N ASN A 43 -28.11 -0.73 -1.84
CA ASN A 43 -28.26 -0.36 -0.43
C ASN A 43 -27.24 -1.11 0.42
N LEU A 44 -26.29 -0.39 1.01
CA LEU A 44 -25.28 -0.93 1.93
C LEU A 44 -25.39 -0.28 3.33
N ASP A 45 -26.56 0.28 3.65
CA ASP A 45 -26.78 1.06 4.87
C ASP A 45 -26.51 0.23 6.12
N GLY A 46 -25.66 0.75 7.01
CA GLY A 46 -25.30 0.10 8.28
C GLY A 46 -24.41 -1.14 8.15
N VAL A 47 -24.08 -1.59 6.93
CA VAL A 47 -23.17 -2.72 6.71
C VAL A 47 -21.78 -2.39 7.25
N CYS A 48 -21.28 -1.18 6.97
CA CYS A 48 -19.97 -0.72 7.43
C CYS A 48 -19.86 -0.73 8.97
N ALA A 49 -20.87 -0.19 9.66
CA ALA A 49 -20.92 -0.19 11.12
C ALA A 49 -20.88 -1.60 11.71
N LYS A 50 -21.61 -2.56 11.11
CA LYS A 50 -21.55 -3.98 11.51
C LYS A 50 -20.18 -4.59 11.27
N LEU A 51 -19.57 -4.35 10.11
CA LEU A 51 -18.23 -4.83 9.78
C LEU A 51 -17.17 -4.28 10.76
N LEU A 52 -17.21 -2.99 11.10
CA LEU A 52 -16.27 -2.39 12.04
C LEU A 52 -16.42 -2.91 13.47
N ASN A 53 -17.65 -3.20 13.89
CA ASN A 53 -17.91 -3.86 15.18
C ASN A 53 -17.38 -5.29 15.18
N LEU A 54 -17.60 -6.02 14.09
CA LEU A 54 -17.10 -7.38 13.92
C LEU A 54 -15.56 -7.40 13.90
N LEU A 55 -14.91 -6.44 13.24
CA LEU A 55 -13.44 -6.32 13.20
C LEU A 55 -12.82 -6.24 14.60
N ALA A 56 -13.48 -5.52 15.53
CA ALA A 56 -12.98 -5.31 16.88
C ALA A 56 -13.11 -6.54 17.79
N GLY A 57 -14.07 -7.43 17.52
CA GLY A 57 -14.41 -8.57 18.38
C GLY A 57 -14.18 -9.95 17.77
N SER A 58 -13.71 -10.04 16.52
CA SER A 58 -13.61 -11.30 15.79
C SER A 58 -12.24 -11.98 15.94
N GLU A 59 -12.25 -13.29 15.69
CA GLU A 59 -11.05 -14.12 15.60
C GLU A 59 -10.17 -13.72 14.41
N GLU A 60 -8.86 -13.99 14.49
CA GLU A 60 -7.88 -13.66 13.43
C GLU A 60 -8.28 -14.19 12.04
N GLY A 61 -8.93 -15.35 11.96
CA GLY A 61 -9.39 -15.93 10.69
C GLY A 61 -10.52 -15.16 10.00
N VAL A 62 -11.25 -14.30 10.73
CA VAL A 62 -12.39 -13.53 10.20
C VAL A 62 -11.93 -12.15 9.71
N LYS A 63 -10.97 -11.54 10.40
CA LYS A 63 -10.48 -10.18 10.14
C LYS A 63 -10.11 -9.90 8.68
N PRO A 64 -9.37 -10.77 7.94
CA PRO A 64 -9.04 -10.47 6.55
C PRO A 64 -10.29 -10.22 5.69
N ASN A 65 -11.33 -11.05 5.85
CA ASN A 65 -12.57 -10.92 5.09
C ASN A 65 -13.35 -9.66 5.49
N VAL A 66 -13.33 -9.29 6.77
CA VAL A 66 -13.96 -8.06 7.26
C VAL A 66 -13.31 -6.83 6.62
N ILE A 67 -11.98 -6.79 6.59
CA ILE A 67 -11.23 -5.67 6.00
C ILE A 67 -11.48 -5.59 4.49
N ALA A 68 -11.49 -6.73 3.78
CA ALA A 68 -11.81 -6.78 2.36
C ALA A 68 -13.23 -6.27 2.07
N ALA A 69 -14.22 -6.66 2.88
CA ALA A 69 -15.60 -6.20 2.73
C ALA A 69 -15.74 -4.68 2.97
N ILE A 70 -15.03 -4.13 3.96
CA ILE A 70 -14.99 -2.68 4.19
C ILE A 70 -14.37 -1.98 2.98
N SER A 71 -13.20 -2.44 2.52
CA SER A 71 -12.50 -1.85 1.37
C SER A 71 -13.37 -1.85 0.12
N ALA A 72 -13.91 -3.00 -0.27
CA ALA A 72 -14.77 -3.12 -1.45
C ALA A 72 -16.05 -2.30 -1.32
N GLY A 73 -16.63 -2.20 -0.13
CA GLY A 73 -17.79 -1.35 0.13
C GLY A 73 -17.51 0.14 -0.05
N MET A 74 -16.34 0.63 0.37
CA MET A 74 -15.93 2.02 0.19
C MET A 74 -15.78 2.41 -1.29
N GLU A 75 -15.34 1.47 -2.14
CA GLU A 75 -15.16 1.70 -3.58
C GLU A 75 -16.49 1.89 -4.32
N VAL A 76 -17.58 1.29 -3.83
CA VAL A 76 -18.88 1.29 -4.52
C VAL A 76 -19.96 2.13 -3.84
N SER A 77 -19.73 2.61 -2.62
CA SER A 77 -20.72 3.38 -1.86
C SER A 77 -20.09 4.53 -1.06
N GLU A 78 -20.48 5.75 -1.41
CA GLU A 78 -20.11 6.96 -0.66
C GLU A 78 -20.59 6.90 0.80
N GLN A 79 -21.75 6.27 1.05
CA GLN A 79 -22.25 6.11 2.42
C GLN A 79 -21.36 5.18 3.24
N VAL A 80 -20.93 4.05 2.66
CA VAL A 80 -19.99 3.13 3.33
C VAL A 80 -18.65 3.82 3.62
N TYR A 81 -18.16 4.65 2.70
CA TYR A 81 -16.96 5.47 2.90
C TYR A 81 -17.13 6.45 4.08
N LYS A 82 -18.24 7.18 4.14
CA LYS A 82 -18.55 8.09 5.27
C LYS A 82 -18.69 7.35 6.59
N ASP A 83 -19.33 6.19 6.57
CA ASP A 83 -19.47 5.31 7.74
C ASP A 83 -18.10 4.77 8.19
N ALA A 84 -17.19 4.49 7.26
CA ALA A 84 -15.84 4.02 7.58
C ALA A 84 -15.03 5.10 8.30
N ILE A 85 -15.10 6.35 7.83
CA ILE A 85 -14.46 7.49 8.50
C ILE A 85 -15.04 7.69 9.89
N THR A 86 -16.36 7.84 9.99
CA THR A 86 -17.05 8.15 11.27
C THR A 86 -16.97 7.00 12.27
N GLY A 87 -16.93 5.76 11.79
CA GLY A 87 -16.74 4.55 12.60
C GLY A 87 -15.29 4.27 13.00
N GLY A 88 -14.35 5.13 12.59
CA GLY A 88 -12.95 5.04 12.98
C GLY A 88 -12.22 3.85 12.35
N ALA A 89 -12.44 3.59 11.06
CA ALA A 89 -11.79 2.50 10.34
C ALA A 89 -10.26 2.61 10.42
N ALA A 90 -9.68 3.79 10.24
CA ALA A 90 -8.24 4.01 10.33
C ALA A 90 -7.68 3.59 11.71
N GLN A 91 -8.35 4.01 12.80
CA GLN A 91 -7.95 3.71 14.18
C GLN A 91 -8.03 2.20 14.50
N LYS A 92 -8.83 1.43 13.75
CA LYS A 92 -8.91 -0.03 13.87
C LYS A 92 -7.93 -0.75 12.97
N LEU A 93 -7.69 -0.26 11.76
CA LEU A 93 -6.81 -0.88 10.77
C LEU A 93 -5.33 -0.70 11.10
N VAL A 94 -4.91 0.49 11.56
CA VAL A 94 -3.50 0.76 11.85
C VAL A 94 -2.92 -0.18 12.91
N PRO A 95 -3.58 -0.44 14.06
CA PRO A 95 -3.08 -1.42 15.03
C PRO A 95 -2.98 -2.86 14.48
N LEU A 96 -3.86 -3.25 13.55
CA LEU A 96 -3.78 -4.57 12.90
C LEU A 96 -2.57 -4.64 11.98
N LEU A 97 -2.32 -3.58 11.21
CA LEU A 97 -1.16 -3.48 10.34
C LEU A 97 0.16 -3.47 11.12
N THR A 98 0.22 -2.84 12.29
CA THR A 98 1.46 -2.79 13.10
C THR A 98 1.69 -4.05 13.92
N SER A 99 0.64 -4.78 14.29
CA SER A 99 0.74 -6.02 15.05
C SER A 99 0.95 -7.26 14.16
N ALA A 100 0.50 -7.23 12.91
CA ALA A 100 0.76 -8.27 11.94
C ALA A 100 2.25 -8.23 11.54
N ALA A 101 3.10 -8.96 12.24
CA ALA A 101 4.52 -8.98 11.92
C ALA A 101 4.75 -9.51 10.49
N PRO A 102 5.51 -8.80 9.65
CA PRO A 102 5.98 -9.34 8.39
C PRO A 102 6.99 -10.46 8.69
N THR A 103 6.53 -11.70 8.72
CA THR A 103 7.43 -12.84 8.89
C THR A 103 8.04 -13.19 7.54
N ALA A 104 9.07 -12.44 7.16
CA ALA A 104 9.83 -12.60 5.91
C ALA A 104 10.57 -13.96 5.73
N ALA A 105 10.38 -14.93 6.63
CA ALA A 105 11.18 -16.17 6.64
C ALA A 105 10.38 -17.49 6.72
N ALA A 106 9.05 -17.47 6.82
CA ALA A 106 8.29 -18.70 7.12
C ALA A 106 7.88 -19.54 5.89
N ALA A 107 7.88 -18.94 4.69
CA ALA A 107 7.22 -19.55 3.53
C ALA A 107 8.09 -20.52 2.70
N GLU A 108 9.43 -20.43 2.75
CA GLU A 108 10.26 -21.19 1.79
C GLU A 108 10.71 -22.59 2.26
N ASN A 109 10.47 -23.02 3.51
CA ASN A 109 10.97 -24.34 3.97
C ASN A 109 10.11 -25.11 4.99
N SER A 110 8.87 -24.69 5.29
CA SER A 110 8.04 -25.40 6.29
C SER A 110 7.10 -26.41 5.64
N THR A 111 7.46 -27.70 5.68
CA THR A 111 6.60 -28.84 5.29
C THR A 111 5.51 -29.16 6.34
N ASP A 112 5.44 -28.40 7.43
CA ASP A 112 4.42 -28.55 8.47
C ASP A 112 3.11 -27.86 8.07
N GLN A 113 2.15 -28.67 7.61
CA GLN A 113 0.79 -28.26 7.23
C GLN A 113 -0.02 -27.57 8.35
N GLN A 114 0.45 -27.60 9.60
CA GLN A 114 -0.20 -26.94 10.74
C GLN A 114 0.17 -25.46 10.92
N LYS A 115 1.29 -24.96 10.35
CA LYS A 115 1.70 -23.53 10.44
C LYS A 115 1.21 -22.67 9.29
N GLN A 116 0.64 -23.26 8.24
CA GLN A 116 0.19 -22.55 7.04
C GLN A 116 -1.03 -21.63 7.23
N PRO A 117 -2.06 -21.95 8.04
CA PRO A 117 -3.27 -21.12 8.06
C PRO A 117 -3.04 -19.76 8.73
N GLU A 118 -2.29 -19.69 9.83
CA GLU A 118 -2.01 -18.43 10.56
C GLU A 118 -1.14 -17.48 9.72
N VAL A 119 -0.09 -18.00 9.07
CA VAL A 119 0.79 -17.21 8.18
C VAL A 119 -0.01 -16.66 7.00
N SER A 120 -1.02 -17.39 6.49
CA SER A 120 -1.91 -16.91 5.43
C SER A 120 -2.84 -15.78 5.89
N ALA A 121 -3.36 -15.86 7.12
CA ALA A 121 -4.28 -14.88 7.67
C ALA A 121 -3.57 -13.55 7.98
N SER A 122 -2.41 -13.59 8.65
CA SER A 122 -1.62 -12.38 8.93
C SER A 122 -1.21 -11.67 7.64
N ARG A 123 -0.81 -12.42 6.61
CA ARG A 123 -0.49 -11.86 5.29
C ARG A 123 -1.70 -11.17 4.64
N GLN A 124 -2.88 -11.77 4.69
CA GLN A 124 -4.09 -11.17 4.14
C GLN A 124 -4.54 -9.95 4.94
N ILE A 125 -4.36 -9.95 6.27
CA ILE A 125 -4.61 -8.77 7.11
C ILE A 125 -3.72 -7.62 6.65
N ILE A 126 -2.42 -7.84 6.44
CA ILE A 126 -1.49 -6.81 5.94
C ILE A 126 -1.97 -6.27 4.59
N LEU A 127 -2.16 -7.13 3.60
CA LEU A 127 -2.57 -6.73 2.25
C LEU A 127 -3.87 -5.92 2.27
N ASN A 128 -4.91 -6.46 2.91
CA ASN A 128 -6.22 -5.82 2.94
C ASN A 128 -6.18 -4.50 3.74
N SER A 129 -5.35 -4.41 4.78
CA SER A 129 -5.21 -3.17 5.56
C SER A 129 -4.50 -2.08 4.76
N LEU A 130 -3.44 -2.44 4.01
CA LEU A 130 -2.75 -1.50 3.12
C LEU A 130 -3.72 -0.97 2.05
N THR A 131 -4.48 -1.85 1.40
CA THR A 131 -5.49 -1.46 0.40
C THR A 131 -6.57 -0.56 1.01
N ALA A 132 -7.15 -0.95 2.16
CA ALA A 132 -8.22 -0.19 2.80
C ALA A 132 -7.75 1.19 3.28
N LEU A 133 -6.54 1.31 3.84
CA LEU A 133 -5.97 2.61 4.24
C LEU A 133 -5.71 3.51 3.03
N GLY A 134 -5.23 2.94 1.92
CA GLY A 134 -5.03 3.66 0.67
C GLY A 134 -6.34 4.20 0.11
N ALA A 135 -7.37 3.35 0.01
CA ALA A 135 -8.70 3.72 -0.44
C ALA A 135 -9.33 4.80 0.46
N LEU A 136 -9.19 4.67 1.78
CA LEU A 136 -9.70 5.65 2.74
C LEU A 136 -9.07 7.04 2.51
N GLY A 137 -7.78 7.10 2.16
CA GLY A 137 -7.09 8.35 1.89
C GLY A 137 -7.22 8.89 0.46
N GLU A 138 -7.63 8.08 -0.51
CA GLU A 138 -7.73 8.53 -1.89
C GLU A 138 -8.95 9.44 -2.10
N CYS A 139 -10.09 9.07 -1.50
CA CYS A 139 -11.39 9.66 -1.85
C CYS A 139 -11.63 11.07 -1.31
N SER A 140 -11.08 11.46 -0.15
CA SER A 140 -11.30 12.80 0.43
C SER A 140 -10.21 13.27 1.40
N GLU A 141 -10.21 14.56 1.71
CA GLU A 141 -9.30 15.15 2.70
C GLU A 141 -9.59 14.66 4.14
N GLU A 142 -10.87 14.46 4.48
CA GLU A 142 -11.27 13.91 5.77
C GLU A 142 -10.77 12.47 5.95
N GLY A 143 -10.85 11.65 4.89
CA GLY A 143 -10.31 10.30 4.89
C GLY A 143 -8.79 10.27 5.09
N ARG A 144 -8.05 11.14 4.37
CA ARG A 144 -6.60 11.31 4.59
C ARG A 144 -6.27 11.75 6.00
N THR A 145 -7.03 12.71 6.53
CA THR A 145 -6.83 13.22 7.89
C THR A 145 -7.04 12.11 8.90
N SER A 146 -8.09 11.30 8.74
CA SER A 146 -8.35 10.14 9.59
C SER A 146 -7.20 9.12 9.57
N VAL A 147 -6.65 8.82 8.38
CA VAL A 147 -5.47 7.94 8.25
C VAL A 147 -4.23 8.56 8.91
N LEU A 148 -3.99 9.86 8.71
CA LEU A 148 -2.85 10.57 9.27
C LEU A 148 -2.90 10.60 10.81
N GLU A 149 -4.04 10.98 11.38
CA GLU A 149 -4.26 11.04 12.84
C GLU A 149 -4.17 9.67 13.51
N ALA A 150 -4.57 8.61 12.81
CA ALA A 150 -4.42 7.24 13.28
C ALA A 150 -2.96 6.72 13.22
N GLY A 151 -2.01 7.49 12.68
CA GLY A 151 -0.63 7.05 12.46
C GLY A 151 -0.47 6.09 11.28
N GLY A 152 -1.40 6.09 10.32
CA GLY A 152 -1.39 5.17 9.19
C GLY A 152 -0.25 5.40 8.21
N VAL A 153 0.18 6.65 8.01
CA VAL A 153 1.29 6.98 7.10
C VAL A 153 2.59 6.26 7.50
N PRO A 154 3.15 6.46 8.71
CA PRO A 154 4.35 5.73 9.11
C PRO A 154 4.16 4.22 9.14
N ALA A 155 2.94 3.73 9.45
CA ALA A 155 2.64 2.30 9.41
C ALA A 155 2.74 1.72 7.99
N VAL A 156 2.20 2.41 6.98
CA VAL A 156 2.31 1.99 5.56
C VAL A 156 3.76 2.07 5.07
N VAL A 157 4.50 3.13 5.43
CA VAL A 157 5.91 3.30 5.01
C VAL A 157 6.80 2.16 5.50
N ALA A 158 6.53 1.57 6.67
CA ALA A 158 7.26 0.42 7.19
C ALA A 158 7.19 -0.83 6.27
N TYR A 159 6.18 -0.92 5.41
CA TYR A 159 6.00 -2.00 4.44
C TYR A 159 6.58 -1.70 3.04
N CYS A 160 7.13 -0.50 2.82
CA CYS A 160 7.82 -0.14 1.58
C CYS A 160 9.29 -0.63 1.60
N SER A 161 9.52 -1.92 1.84
CA SER A 161 10.89 -2.48 2.00
C SER A 161 11.11 -3.67 1.07
N PRO A 162 12.31 -3.82 0.46
CA PRO A 162 12.63 -4.98 -0.37
C PRO A 162 12.62 -6.32 0.39
N GLU A 163 12.62 -6.29 1.73
CA GLU A 163 12.56 -7.47 2.59
C GLU A 163 11.18 -8.15 2.62
N HIS A 164 10.11 -7.45 2.23
CA HIS A 164 8.76 -8.00 2.23
C HIS A 164 8.48 -8.80 0.97
N ASP A 165 7.40 -9.60 0.96
CA ASP A 165 6.98 -10.26 -0.28
C ASP A 165 6.48 -9.25 -1.33
N VAL A 166 6.57 -9.63 -2.61
CA VAL A 166 6.26 -8.74 -3.75
C VAL A 166 4.88 -8.12 -3.68
N LEU A 167 3.85 -8.85 -3.22
CA LEU A 167 2.50 -8.32 -3.17
C LEU A 167 2.33 -7.34 -2.01
N ILE A 168 3.01 -7.56 -0.88
CA ILE A 168 3.06 -6.59 0.22
C ILE A 168 3.79 -5.32 -0.23
N GLN A 169 4.92 -5.45 -0.92
CA GLN A 169 5.63 -4.31 -1.49
C GLN A 169 4.72 -3.49 -2.41
N GLU A 170 4.05 -4.16 -3.36
CA GLU A 170 3.13 -3.49 -4.29
C GLU A 170 1.99 -2.78 -3.55
N ALA A 171 1.30 -3.48 -2.65
CA ALA A 171 0.19 -2.91 -1.89
C ALA A 171 0.62 -1.73 -1.02
N ALA A 172 1.81 -1.78 -0.41
CA ALA A 172 2.33 -0.70 0.43
C ALA A 172 2.66 0.55 -0.40
N VAL A 173 3.34 0.37 -1.54
CA VAL A 173 3.68 1.49 -2.42
C VAL A 173 2.43 2.07 -3.08
N ASP A 174 1.47 1.23 -3.48
CA ASP A 174 0.17 1.68 -4.01
C ASP A 174 -0.59 2.51 -2.96
N SER A 175 -0.67 2.01 -1.73
CA SER A 175 -1.33 2.67 -0.61
C SER A 175 -0.72 4.03 -0.29
N ILE A 176 0.61 4.13 -0.19
CA ILE A 176 1.27 5.41 0.09
C ILE A 176 1.14 6.39 -1.08
N CYS A 177 1.16 5.92 -2.33
CA CYS A 177 0.90 6.76 -3.50
C CYS A 177 -0.52 7.35 -3.48
N LYS A 178 -1.53 6.53 -3.17
CA LYS A 178 -2.92 6.97 -3.00
C LYS A 178 -3.04 8.05 -1.92
N LEU A 179 -2.40 7.82 -0.78
CA LEU A 179 -2.37 8.78 0.33
C LEU A 179 -1.68 10.09 -0.05
N MET A 180 -0.55 10.03 -0.77
CA MET A 180 0.24 11.21 -1.17
C MET A 180 -0.28 11.92 -2.42
N SER A 181 -1.27 11.35 -3.12
CA SER A 181 -1.84 11.91 -4.36
C SER A 181 -2.34 13.34 -4.18
N SER A 182 -2.74 13.71 -2.95
CA SER A 182 -3.16 15.07 -2.59
C SER A 182 -2.96 15.34 -1.09
N GLY A 183 -2.69 16.60 -0.74
CA GLY A 183 -2.47 17.04 0.64
C GLY A 183 -0.99 17.05 1.08
N SER A 184 -0.51 18.19 1.59
CA SER A 184 0.88 18.35 2.03
C SER A 184 1.19 17.59 3.33
N GLY A 185 0.23 17.48 4.25
CA GLY A 185 0.44 16.83 5.56
C GLY A 185 0.84 15.36 5.47
N VAL A 186 0.28 14.61 4.51
CA VAL A 186 0.66 13.21 4.26
C VAL A 186 2.09 13.12 3.73
N LYS A 187 2.47 13.98 2.78
CA LYS A 187 3.82 13.99 2.21
C LYS A 187 4.87 14.29 3.27
N GLU A 188 4.61 15.28 4.13
CA GLU A 188 5.48 15.60 5.27
C GLU A 188 5.60 14.42 6.26
N ALA A 189 4.49 13.73 6.55
CA ALA A 189 4.50 12.56 7.42
C ALA A 189 5.26 11.38 6.79
N ALA A 190 5.13 11.18 5.49
CA ALA A 190 5.83 10.14 4.74
C ALA A 190 7.34 10.44 4.66
N GLU A 191 7.73 11.70 4.44
CA GLU A 191 9.13 12.16 4.47
C GLU A 191 9.73 11.93 5.86
N LYS A 192 9.05 12.32 6.94
CA LYS A 192 9.48 12.05 8.33
C LYS A 192 9.59 10.55 8.64
N ALA A 193 8.82 9.71 7.96
CA ALA A 193 8.87 8.26 8.09
C ALA A 193 9.95 7.61 7.20
N GLY A 194 10.70 8.39 6.41
CA GLY A 194 11.80 7.89 5.57
C GLY A 194 11.36 7.26 4.26
N ILE A 195 10.21 7.66 3.69
CA ILE A 195 9.70 7.06 2.46
C ILE A 195 10.67 7.17 1.27
N VAL A 196 11.46 8.25 1.18
CA VAL A 196 12.39 8.47 0.07
C VAL A 196 13.46 7.37 0.04
N SER A 197 14.11 7.13 1.19
CA SER A 197 15.06 6.03 1.36
C SER A 197 14.44 4.67 1.02
N LYS A 198 13.20 4.41 1.47
CA LYS A 198 12.47 3.16 1.21
C LYS A 198 12.14 2.92 -0.27
N LEU A 199 11.66 3.94 -0.97
CA LEU A 199 11.39 3.83 -2.40
C LEU A 199 12.70 3.72 -3.22
N ALA A 200 13.77 4.39 -2.79
CA ALA A 200 15.10 4.27 -3.40
C ALA A 200 15.69 2.85 -3.27
N GLU A 201 15.52 2.20 -2.10
CA GLU A 201 15.88 0.80 -1.88
C GLU A 201 15.12 -0.12 -2.86
N LEU A 202 13.80 0.07 -2.99
CA LEU A 202 12.96 -0.71 -3.91
C LEU A 202 13.39 -0.56 -5.38
N LEU A 203 13.75 0.66 -5.82
CA LEU A 203 14.27 0.89 -7.18
C LEU A 203 15.61 0.19 -7.46
N SER A 204 16.39 -0.08 -6.41
CA SER A 204 17.75 -0.63 -6.53
C SER A 204 17.80 -2.14 -6.34
N ALA A 205 16.77 -2.76 -5.74
CA ALA A 205 16.77 -4.17 -5.33
C ALA A 205 16.52 -5.17 -6.47
N ASP A 206 15.53 -4.95 -7.34
CA ASP A 206 15.29 -5.76 -8.54
C ASP A 206 14.41 -5.02 -9.56
N GLN A 207 15.02 -4.44 -10.59
CA GLN A 207 14.35 -3.64 -11.63
C GLN A 207 13.44 -4.46 -12.55
N ARG A 208 13.43 -5.80 -12.44
CA ARG A 208 12.55 -6.67 -13.26
C ARG A 208 11.11 -6.70 -12.76
N LYS A 209 10.84 -6.14 -11.58
CA LYS A 209 9.49 -6.00 -11.03
C LYS A 209 8.88 -4.69 -11.52
N ALA A 210 8.39 -4.68 -12.76
CA ALA A 210 7.92 -3.48 -13.44
C ALA A 210 6.86 -2.71 -12.62
N GLU A 211 5.88 -3.40 -12.04
CA GLU A 211 4.80 -2.78 -11.25
C GLU A 211 5.30 -2.05 -9.99
N ILE A 212 6.21 -2.66 -9.23
CA ILE A 212 6.83 -2.03 -8.05
C ILE A 212 7.71 -0.85 -8.49
N THR A 213 8.44 -1.01 -9.59
CA THR A 213 9.32 0.03 -10.14
C THR A 213 8.51 1.27 -10.54
N VAL A 214 7.43 1.09 -11.31
CA VAL A 214 6.54 2.20 -11.72
C VAL A 214 5.98 2.91 -10.48
N ARG A 215 5.44 2.16 -9.51
CA ARG A 215 4.85 2.76 -8.31
C ARG A 215 5.89 3.46 -7.44
N ALA A 216 7.10 2.91 -7.31
CA ALA A 216 8.18 3.55 -6.57
C ALA A 216 8.63 4.87 -7.24
N LEU A 217 8.71 4.90 -8.57
CA LEU A 217 9.00 6.11 -9.33
C LEU A 217 7.89 7.17 -9.14
N LEU A 218 6.63 6.76 -9.20
CA LEU A 218 5.49 7.66 -8.97
C LEU A 218 5.50 8.23 -7.53
N GLY A 219 5.72 7.37 -6.53
CA GLY A 219 5.82 7.79 -5.13
C GLY A 219 6.96 8.78 -4.89
N LEU A 220 8.13 8.52 -5.50
CA LEU A 220 9.26 9.46 -5.45
C LEU A 220 8.92 10.80 -6.11
N GLY A 221 8.23 10.78 -7.25
CA GLY A 221 7.77 12.01 -7.91
C GLY A 221 6.82 12.81 -7.03
N MET A 222 5.90 12.14 -6.33
CA MET A 222 4.93 12.77 -5.43
C MET A 222 5.60 13.43 -4.21
N VAL A 223 6.55 12.76 -3.56
CA VAL A 223 7.22 13.28 -2.35
C VAL A 223 8.27 14.34 -2.68
N MET A 224 8.99 14.21 -3.80
CA MET A 224 9.99 15.20 -4.23
C MET A 224 9.38 16.50 -4.75
N ALA A 225 8.12 16.47 -5.19
CA ALA A 225 7.44 17.63 -5.72
C ALA A 225 7.32 18.73 -4.65
N GLY A 226 8.22 19.71 -4.70
CA GLY A 226 8.29 20.84 -3.77
C GLY A 226 9.10 20.59 -2.48
N SER A 227 9.82 19.47 -2.36
CA SER A 227 10.69 19.18 -1.22
C SER A 227 12.15 19.08 -1.65
N GLU A 228 12.93 20.14 -1.42
CA GLU A 228 14.39 20.12 -1.65
C GLU A 228 15.08 19.08 -0.75
N GLN A 229 14.53 18.83 0.44
CA GLN A 229 15.04 17.83 1.37
C GLN A 229 14.86 16.43 0.80
N ALA A 230 13.68 16.08 0.29
CA ALA A 230 13.44 14.79 -0.36
C ALA A 230 14.30 14.62 -1.62
N GLN A 231 14.53 15.69 -2.39
CA GLN A 231 15.43 15.66 -3.54
C GLN A 231 16.88 15.38 -3.13
N LEU A 232 17.38 16.04 -2.09
CA LEU A 232 18.71 15.79 -1.55
C LEU A 232 18.83 14.37 -0.99
N GLU A 233 17.82 13.89 -0.27
CA GLU A 233 17.78 12.52 0.26
C GLU A 233 17.85 11.49 -0.87
N LEU A 234 17.05 11.63 -1.93
CA LEU A 234 17.10 10.72 -3.07
C LEU A 234 18.46 10.76 -3.79
N ALA A 235 19.04 11.94 -4.00
CA ALA A 235 20.36 12.08 -4.62
C ALA A 235 21.48 11.45 -3.78
N SER A 236 21.29 11.38 -2.46
CA SER A 236 22.25 10.81 -1.51
C SER A 236 22.00 9.32 -1.25
N ALA A 237 20.83 8.80 -1.64
CA ALA A 237 20.45 7.42 -1.39
C ALA A 237 21.34 6.44 -2.18
N PRO A 238 21.95 5.43 -1.53
CA PRO A 238 22.83 4.48 -2.20
C PRO A 238 22.14 3.79 -3.38
N GLY A 239 22.80 3.78 -4.54
CA GLY A 239 22.31 3.09 -5.73
C GLY A 239 21.17 3.81 -6.49
N ALA A 240 20.43 4.73 -5.86
CA ALA A 240 19.23 5.33 -6.43
C ALA A 240 19.48 6.06 -7.76
N VAL A 241 20.50 6.92 -7.83
CA VAL A 241 20.88 7.62 -9.07
C VAL A 241 21.35 6.63 -10.15
N GLY A 242 22.08 5.59 -9.76
CA GLY A 242 22.49 4.52 -10.68
C GLY A 242 21.29 3.77 -11.24
N ALA A 243 20.30 3.47 -10.39
CA ALA A 243 19.04 2.84 -10.76
C ALA A 243 18.26 3.72 -11.76
N LEU A 244 18.09 5.02 -11.48
CA LEU A 244 17.44 5.96 -12.40
C LEU A 244 18.14 6.00 -13.76
N LEU A 245 19.48 6.11 -13.79
CA LEU A 245 20.25 6.10 -15.04
C LEU A 245 20.11 4.77 -15.81
N SER A 246 19.95 3.64 -15.11
CA SER A 246 19.65 2.35 -15.73
C SER A 246 18.26 2.37 -16.39
N LEU A 247 17.24 2.78 -15.64
CA LEU A 247 15.85 2.87 -16.10
C LEU A 247 15.65 3.88 -17.24
N MET A 248 16.47 4.93 -17.31
CA MET A 248 16.46 5.88 -18.44
C MET A 248 17.01 5.28 -19.74
N ARG A 249 17.80 4.20 -19.65
CA ARG A 249 18.48 3.55 -20.79
C ARG A 249 17.82 2.25 -21.22
N GLN A 250 16.99 1.64 -20.38
CA GLN A 250 16.23 0.46 -20.77
C GLN A 250 15.23 0.82 -21.88
N GLY A 251 15.08 -0.08 -22.87
CA GLY A 251 14.21 0.15 -24.02
C GLY A 251 12.82 -0.47 -23.90
N ASP A 252 12.52 -1.12 -22.77
CA ASP A 252 11.41 -2.06 -22.67
C ASP A 252 10.10 -1.39 -22.21
N ASP A 253 10.18 -0.24 -21.51
CA ASP A 253 9.03 0.50 -20.98
C ASP A 253 9.25 2.02 -21.05
N GLY A 254 8.48 2.67 -21.93
CA GLY A 254 8.58 4.12 -22.18
C GLY A 254 8.08 4.98 -21.02
N ASP A 255 7.11 4.49 -20.23
CA ASP A 255 6.58 5.23 -19.09
C ASP A 255 7.62 5.27 -17.97
N ILE A 256 8.23 4.12 -17.66
CA ILE A 256 9.33 4.04 -16.70
C ILE A 256 10.49 4.96 -17.12
N GLN A 257 10.86 4.93 -18.40
CA GLN A 257 11.92 5.79 -18.93
C GLN A 257 11.60 7.27 -18.72
N HIS A 258 10.36 7.67 -19.05
CA HIS A 258 9.92 9.06 -18.94
C HIS A 258 9.90 9.54 -17.49
N ILE A 259 9.34 8.74 -16.58
CA ILE A 259 9.27 9.11 -15.16
C ILE A 259 10.68 9.17 -14.55
N ALA A 260 11.55 8.21 -14.84
CA ALA A 260 12.93 8.21 -14.37
C ALA A 260 13.71 9.44 -14.86
N ALA A 261 13.55 9.82 -16.13
CA ALA A 261 14.16 11.03 -16.70
C ALA A 261 13.61 12.30 -16.03
N GLY A 262 12.31 12.35 -15.75
CA GLY A 262 11.67 13.46 -15.03
C GLY A 262 12.23 13.63 -13.61
N LEU A 263 12.35 12.54 -12.85
CA LEU A 263 12.95 12.54 -11.51
C LEU A 263 14.41 13.00 -11.56
N PHE A 264 15.20 12.45 -12.49
CA PHE A 264 16.60 12.85 -12.65
C PHE A 264 16.75 14.33 -13.00
N SER A 265 15.91 14.85 -13.91
CA SER A 265 15.86 16.27 -14.25
C SER A 265 15.49 17.14 -13.04
N GLY A 266 14.57 16.66 -12.20
CA GLY A 266 14.22 17.29 -10.93
C GLY A 266 15.44 17.41 -10.00
N LEU A 267 16.20 16.32 -9.82
CA LEU A 267 17.43 16.31 -9.03
C LEU A 267 18.49 17.26 -9.60
N ALA A 268 18.68 17.27 -10.92
CA ALA A 268 19.67 18.15 -11.57
C ALA A 268 19.33 19.64 -11.43
N SER A 269 18.04 19.96 -11.33
CA SER A 269 17.53 21.32 -11.18
C SER A 269 17.54 21.79 -9.72
N ALA A 270 17.55 20.87 -8.76
CA ALA A 270 17.54 21.15 -7.32
C ALA A 270 18.93 21.61 -6.82
N PRO A 271 19.12 22.88 -6.40
CA PRO A 271 20.43 23.38 -5.99
C PRO A 271 21.06 22.58 -4.85
N ALA A 272 20.25 22.19 -3.86
CA ALA A 272 20.70 21.40 -2.71
C ALA A 272 21.23 20.01 -3.10
N ALA A 273 20.69 19.40 -4.16
CA ALA A 273 21.01 18.02 -4.55
C ALA A 273 22.21 17.91 -5.51
N LYS A 274 22.69 19.01 -6.10
CA LYS A 274 23.69 18.98 -7.19
C LYS A 274 24.99 18.27 -6.83
N GLU A 275 25.52 18.54 -5.64
CA GLU A 275 26.78 17.93 -5.20
C GLU A 275 26.61 16.43 -4.95
N ALA A 276 25.54 16.05 -4.26
CA ALA A 276 25.19 14.65 -4.02
C ALA A 276 24.96 13.89 -5.34
N LEU A 277 24.21 14.50 -6.28
CA LEU A 277 23.97 13.95 -7.60
C LEU A 277 25.28 13.73 -8.38
N ALA A 278 26.18 14.71 -8.38
CA ALA A 278 27.47 14.59 -9.06
C ALA A 278 28.38 13.53 -8.43
N ALA A 279 28.33 13.34 -7.10
CA ALA A 279 29.01 12.25 -6.43
C ALA A 279 28.41 10.89 -6.85
N ALA A 280 27.09 10.74 -6.76
CA ALA A 280 26.38 9.52 -7.11
C ALA A 280 26.56 9.11 -8.58
N MET A 281 26.61 10.06 -9.52
CA MET A 281 26.90 9.80 -10.92
C MET A 281 28.32 9.25 -11.14
N ARG A 282 29.33 9.79 -10.45
CA ARG A 282 30.71 9.28 -10.53
C ARG A 282 30.80 7.86 -10.01
N ASP A 283 30.08 7.54 -8.94
CA ASP A 283 30.09 6.20 -8.37
C ASP A 283 29.30 5.21 -9.21
N ALA A 284 28.18 5.64 -9.83
CA ALA A 284 27.47 4.84 -10.82
C ALA A 284 28.35 4.52 -12.05
N GLN A 285 29.14 5.49 -12.52
CA GLN A 285 30.09 5.28 -13.63
C GLN A 285 31.18 4.26 -13.26
N LYS A 286 31.82 4.42 -12.09
CA LYS A 286 32.84 3.46 -11.62
C LYS A 286 32.28 2.05 -11.51
N THR A 287 31.05 1.92 -11.02
CA THR A 287 30.36 0.63 -10.89
C THR A 287 30.12 0.01 -12.26
N ALA A 288 29.64 0.79 -13.24
CA ALA A 288 29.44 0.31 -14.61
C ALA A 288 30.75 -0.13 -15.28
N GLU A 289 31.84 0.64 -15.11
CA GLU A 289 33.17 0.30 -15.63
C GLU A 289 33.74 -0.98 -14.97
N ALA A 290 33.51 -1.17 -13.67
CA ALA A 290 33.91 -2.37 -12.96
C ALA A 290 33.16 -3.59 -13.51
N THR A 291 31.84 -3.52 -13.65
CA THR A 291 31.02 -4.62 -14.19
C THR A 291 31.42 -4.98 -15.62
N ALA A 292 31.71 -3.98 -16.47
CA ALA A 292 32.13 -4.22 -17.86
C ALA A 292 33.45 -5.02 -17.98
N LYS A 293 34.38 -4.87 -17.02
CA LYS A 293 35.67 -5.58 -17.02
C LYS A 293 35.58 -7.07 -16.67
N TYR A 294 34.48 -7.52 -16.07
CA TYR A 294 34.31 -8.92 -15.65
C TYR A 294 33.39 -9.72 -16.59
N VAL A 295 32.82 -9.08 -17.62
CA VAL A 295 31.92 -9.70 -18.60
C VAL A 295 32.64 -9.97 -19.95
N THR A 296 33.89 -9.54 -20.08
CA THR A 296 34.81 -9.88 -21.19
C THR A 296 35.77 -10.99 -20.81
#